data_AF-A0A954F722-F1
#
_entry.id   AF-A0A954F722-F1
#
_cell.length_a   1.000
_cell.length_b   1.000
_cell.length_c   1.000
_cell.angle_alpha   90.00
_cell.angle_beta   90.00
_cell.angle_gamma   90.00
#
_symmetry.space_group_name_H-M   'P 1'
#
loop_
_entity.id
_entity.type
_entity.pdbx_description
1 polymer ?
#
loop_
_entity_poly.entity_id
_entity_poly.type
_entity_poly.pdbx_seq_one_letter_code
_entity_poly.pdbx_strand_id
1 'polypeptide(L)'
;MLPPLSRFLRGLRSPRHAVFLYALLILLPAGVFGGLLWEQLRADQRQTLETVPREVRDAANRLGIEARRRIRDLLGAEAQRPFTEYADYEWVPSSASQATSPLRFSRRPEGIDGWFQFDYAEGLEAQLQLFLGSNPAPPASTLERYRAWLQTQAVEHLQFSYNSRDLIGWDTLLQSDAYWDQSSSLLTPDLGSTAYFTHRASGMNCDPEEMEAFIAGLGGSTHQVLQTTSLHLIPGPFGHPTILALRDIRIKRMPRTFARSIPTCMEPLFSNQHWIQGFWLDGDWLLEGMPRQVGNTVLSDRQLLFSGQNQPDPDQSWSQAQVELLENVDFERDVFGPGFGRMRVAVNIGE
;
A
#
# COMPACT_ATOMS: atom_id res chain seq x y z
N MET A 1 72.21 -50.89 -14.41
CA MET A 1 72.11 -52.06 -13.51
C MET A 1 71.79 -51.54 -12.11
N LEU A 2 70.54 -51.76 -11.67
CA LEU A 2 70.01 -51.32 -10.37
C LEU A 2 70.59 -52.19 -9.24
N PRO A 3 70.98 -51.64 -8.08
CA PRO A 3 71.39 -52.43 -6.93
C PRO A 3 70.17 -53.09 -6.27
N PRO A 4 70.35 -54.26 -5.62
CA PRO A 4 69.24 -55.03 -5.08
C PRO A 4 68.72 -54.44 -3.77
N LEU A 5 67.43 -54.09 -3.77
CA LEU A 5 66.60 -53.61 -2.65
C LEU A 5 66.40 -54.62 -1.49
N SER A 6 67.20 -55.70 -1.41
CA SER A 6 66.94 -56.84 -0.51
C SER A 6 67.58 -56.75 0.87
N ARG A 7 68.35 -55.69 1.19
CA ARG A 7 69.09 -55.59 2.46
C ARG A 7 68.48 -54.68 3.54
N PHE A 8 67.42 -53.93 3.26
CA PHE A 8 66.88 -52.97 4.25
C PHE A 8 65.84 -53.53 5.23
N LEU A 9 65.36 -54.77 5.06
CA LEU A 9 64.23 -55.30 5.85
C LEU A 9 64.60 -56.27 6.99
N ARG A 10 65.89 -56.53 7.29
CA ARG A 10 66.27 -57.51 8.34
C ARG A 10 66.47 -56.95 9.76
N GLY A 11 66.35 -55.63 9.97
CA GLY A 11 66.55 -54.99 11.29
C GLY A 11 65.31 -54.88 12.18
N LEU A 12 64.10 -55.11 11.67
CA LEU A 12 62.84 -54.88 12.39
C LEU A 12 62.30 -56.19 13.02
N ARG A 13 63.07 -56.81 13.91
CA ARG A 13 62.64 -58.02 14.68
C ARG A 13 62.49 -57.73 16.18
N SER A 14 61.88 -56.60 16.49
CA SER A 14 61.38 -56.30 17.83
C SER A 14 59.85 -56.19 17.76
N PRO A 15 59.08 -56.97 18.54
CA PRO A 15 57.61 -56.92 18.52
C PRO A 15 57.05 -55.51 18.80
N ARG A 16 57.83 -54.65 19.45
CA ARG A 16 57.49 -53.24 19.69
C ARG A 16 57.52 -52.38 18.41
N HIS A 17 58.40 -52.71 17.45
CA HIS A 17 58.49 -51.96 16.18
C HIS A 17 57.35 -52.29 15.23
N ALA A 18 56.87 -53.55 15.24
CA ALA A 18 55.71 -53.94 14.44
C ALA A 18 54.44 -53.23 14.93
N VAL A 19 54.22 -53.17 16.25
CA VAL A 19 53.08 -52.43 16.84
C VAL A 19 53.15 -50.94 16.51
N PHE A 20 54.35 -50.35 16.57
CA PHE A 20 54.54 -48.94 16.20
C PHE A 20 54.21 -48.67 14.72
N LEU A 21 54.66 -49.53 13.82
CA LEU A 21 54.33 -49.43 12.39
C LEU A 21 52.82 -49.57 12.14
N TYR A 22 52.15 -50.53 12.80
CA TYR A 22 50.69 -50.66 12.69
C TYR A 22 49.96 -49.44 13.25
N ALA A 23 50.37 -48.94 14.41
CA ALA A 23 49.79 -47.73 14.99
C ALA A 23 49.99 -46.51 14.08
N LEU A 24 51.19 -46.34 13.51
CA LEU A 24 51.48 -45.27 12.54
C LEU A 24 50.62 -45.40 11.28
N LEU A 25 50.48 -46.63 10.75
CA LEU A 25 49.75 -46.91 9.52
C LEU A 25 48.23 -46.71 9.68
N ILE A 26 47.72 -46.71 10.92
CA ILE A 26 46.31 -46.44 11.23
C ILE A 26 46.10 -44.96 11.64
N LEU A 27 46.95 -44.42 12.51
CA LEU A 27 46.79 -43.08 13.07
C LEU A 27 47.13 -41.98 12.05
N LEU A 28 48.11 -42.20 11.18
CA LEU A 28 48.54 -41.19 10.21
C LEU A 28 47.47 -40.92 9.14
N PRO A 29 46.85 -41.92 8.50
CA PRO A 29 45.73 -41.68 7.61
C PRO A 29 44.54 -41.02 8.32
N ALA A 30 44.20 -41.47 9.53
CA ALA A 30 43.11 -40.87 10.31
C ALA A 30 43.36 -39.38 10.61
N GLY A 31 44.60 -39.00 10.95
CA GLY A 31 44.99 -37.61 11.14
C GLY A 31 44.92 -36.78 9.86
N VAL A 32 45.36 -37.33 8.73
CA VAL A 32 45.30 -36.63 7.43
C VAL A 32 43.86 -36.46 6.97
N PHE A 33 43.03 -37.52 7.00
CA PHE A 33 41.62 -37.43 6.65
C PHE A 33 40.84 -36.52 7.60
N GLY A 34 41.11 -36.59 8.90
CA GLY A 34 40.52 -35.69 9.89
C GLY A 34 40.89 -34.23 9.65
N GLY A 35 42.16 -33.96 9.31
CA GLY A 35 42.63 -32.62 8.98
C GLY A 35 41.98 -32.05 7.71
N LEU A 36 41.91 -32.85 6.64
CA LEU A 36 41.25 -32.44 5.39
C LEU A 36 39.75 -32.19 5.58
N LEU A 37 39.06 -33.08 6.32
CA LEU A 37 37.64 -32.91 6.63
C LEU A 37 37.41 -31.64 7.47
N TRP A 38 38.29 -31.38 8.44
CA TRP A 38 38.22 -30.16 9.25
C TRP A 38 38.42 -28.89 8.43
N GLU A 39 39.39 -28.87 7.51
CA GLU A 39 39.58 -27.73 6.61
C GLU A 39 38.38 -27.51 5.69
N GLN A 40 37.79 -28.58 5.16
CA GLN A 40 36.59 -28.50 4.34
C GLN A 40 35.40 -27.95 5.12
N LEU A 41 35.12 -28.49 6.31
CA LEU A 41 34.05 -27.99 7.20
C LEU A 41 34.24 -26.50 7.53
N ARG A 42 35.49 -26.09 7.77
CA ARG A 42 35.81 -24.69 8.10
C ARG A 42 35.64 -23.77 6.89
N ALA A 43 35.95 -24.24 5.69
CA ALA A 43 35.72 -23.50 4.45
C ALA A 43 34.22 -23.34 4.17
N ASP A 44 33.46 -24.42 4.26
CA ASP A 44 32.01 -24.44 4.05
C ASP A 44 31.28 -23.54 5.07
N GLN A 45 31.70 -23.58 6.34
CA GLN A 45 31.16 -22.72 7.39
C GLN A 45 31.45 -21.24 7.11
N ARG A 46 32.68 -20.89 6.68
CA ARG A 46 33.03 -19.51 6.32
C ARG A 46 32.21 -19.01 5.14
N GLN A 47 32.08 -19.84 4.11
CA GLN A 47 31.28 -19.50 2.94
C GLN A 47 29.83 -19.23 3.36
N THR A 48 29.24 -20.12 4.16
CA THR A 48 27.86 -19.97 4.66
C THR A 48 27.66 -18.69 5.47
N LEU A 49 28.59 -18.37 6.37
CA LEU A 49 28.54 -17.15 7.19
C LEU A 49 28.65 -15.87 6.35
N GLU A 50 29.29 -15.91 5.19
CA GLU A 50 29.43 -14.77 4.29
C GLU A 50 28.26 -14.64 3.29
N THR A 51 27.77 -15.76 2.75
CA THR A 51 26.74 -15.76 1.70
C THR A 51 25.35 -15.57 2.26
N VAL A 52 24.99 -16.28 3.33
CA VAL A 52 23.61 -16.29 3.84
C VAL A 52 23.14 -14.88 4.23
N PRO A 53 23.90 -14.06 4.98
CA PRO A 53 23.45 -12.70 5.31
C PRO A 53 23.25 -11.80 4.08
N ARG A 54 23.96 -12.05 2.98
CA ARG A 54 23.75 -11.31 1.72
C ARG A 54 22.46 -11.79 1.05
N GLU A 55 22.26 -13.10 0.94
CA GLU A 55 21.06 -13.68 0.36
C GLU A 55 19.78 -13.24 1.09
N VAL A 56 19.81 -13.20 2.43
CA VAL A 56 18.66 -12.76 3.23
C VAL A 56 18.38 -11.26 3.03
N ARG A 57 19.42 -10.42 2.94
CA ARG A 57 19.26 -8.99 2.62
C ARG A 57 18.73 -8.77 1.21
N ASP A 58 19.22 -9.52 0.24
CA ASP A 58 18.74 -9.44 -1.14
C ASP A 58 17.27 -9.88 -1.25
N ALA A 59 16.89 -10.96 -0.54
CA ALA A 59 15.51 -11.42 -0.47
C ALA A 59 14.58 -10.40 0.20
N ALA A 60 15.02 -9.82 1.32
CA ALA A 60 14.35 -8.70 1.98
C ALA A 60 14.14 -7.51 1.03
N ASN A 61 15.18 -7.12 0.30
CA ASN A 61 15.09 -6.03 -0.68
C ASN A 61 14.10 -6.35 -1.81
N ARG A 62 14.13 -7.56 -2.38
CA ARG A 62 13.17 -7.99 -3.42
C ARG A 62 11.74 -7.95 -2.91
N LEU A 63 11.50 -8.48 -1.70
CA LEU A 63 10.20 -8.42 -1.05
C LEU A 63 9.73 -6.97 -0.90
N GLY A 64 10.58 -6.08 -0.37
CA GLY A 64 10.25 -4.67 -0.18
C GLY A 64 9.98 -3.93 -1.48
N ILE A 65 10.72 -4.22 -2.56
CA ILE A 65 10.49 -3.63 -3.89
C ILE A 65 9.12 -4.05 -4.43
N GLU A 66 8.83 -5.36 -4.44
CA GLU A 66 7.58 -5.87 -5.01
C GLU A 66 6.35 -5.49 -4.18
N ALA A 67 6.45 -5.49 -2.85
CA ALA A 67 5.37 -5.05 -1.98
C ALA A 67 5.05 -3.56 -2.19
N ARG A 68 6.07 -2.70 -2.23
CA ARG A 68 5.90 -1.26 -2.49
C ARG A 68 5.35 -0.98 -3.88
N ARG A 69 5.78 -1.74 -4.89
CA ARG A 69 5.23 -1.66 -6.24
C ARG A 69 3.72 -1.94 -6.21
N ARG A 70 3.29 -3.03 -5.55
CA ARG A 70 1.88 -3.39 -5.47
C ARG A 70 1.02 -2.35 -4.74
N ILE A 71 1.55 -1.75 -3.67
CA ILE A 71 0.89 -0.64 -2.96
C ILE A 71 0.77 0.57 -3.89
N ARG A 72 1.85 0.96 -4.58
CA ARG A 72 1.85 2.11 -5.50
C ARG A 72 0.92 1.88 -6.68
N ASP A 73 0.87 0.68 -7.23
CA ASP A 73 -0.02 0.31 -8.33
C ASP A 73 -1.49 0.44 -7.88
N LEU A 74 -1.83 -0.04 -6.67
CA LEU A 74 -3.17 0.10 -6.10
C LEU A 74 -3.54 1.56 -5.86
N LEU A 75 -2.67 2.33 -5.21
CA LEU A 75 -2.88 3.75 -4.95
C LEU A 75 -2.97 4.56 -6.25
N GLY A 76 -2.15 4.24 -7.25
CA GLY A 76 -2.15 4.88 -8.56
C GLY A 76 -3.43 4.61 -9.33
N ALA A 77 -3.92 3.36 -9.31
CA ALA A 77 -5.20 3.01 -9.92
C ALA A 77 -6.37 3.77 -9.30
N GLU A 78 -6.42 3.86 -7.96
CA GLU A 78 -7.49 4.60 -7.28
C GLU A 78 -7.35 6.12 -7.40
N ALA A 79 -6.13 6.65 -7.47
CA ALA A 79 -5.90 8.08 -7.74
C ALA A 79 -6.39 8.49 -9.13
N GLN A 80 -6.32 7.58 -10.11
CA GLN A 80 -6.82 7.78 -11.47
C GLN A 80 -8.34 7.58 -11.60
N ARG A 81 -9.00 7.00 -10.58
CA ARG A 81 -10.45 6.81 -10.60
C ARG A 81 -11.16 8.16 -10.72
N PRO A 82 -12.11 8.34 -11.66
CA PRO A 82 -12.92 9.56 -11.75
C PRO A 82 -13.57 9.88 -10.41
N PHE A 83 -13.42 11.12 -9.94
CA PHE A 83 -14.02 11.56 -8.67
C PHE A 83 -15.56 11.48 -8.71
N THR A 84 -16.16 11.53 -9.90
CA THR A 84 -17.61 11.43 -10.10
C THR A 84 -18.16 10.05 -9.73
N GLU A 85 -17.32 9.00 -9.75
CA GLU A 85 -17.73 7.65 -9.35
C GLU A 85 -18.00 7.54 -7.84
N TYR A 86 -17.57 8.50 -7.02
CA TYR A 86 -17.78 8.50 -5.57
C TYR A 86 -19.16 9.04 -5.13
N ALA A 87 -20.05 9.33 -6.08
CA ALA A 87 -21.45 9.63 -5.80
C ALA A 87 -22.34 8.39 -5.98
N ASP A 88 -23.56 8.41 -5.45
CA ASP A 88 -24.52 7.30 -5.62
C ASP A 88 -24.87 6.99 -7.07
N TYR A 89 -24.88 8.04 -7.89
CA TYR A 89 -25.17 7.99 -9.30
C TYR A 89 -24.18 8.87 -10.05
N GLU A 90 -23.83 8.44 -11.25
CA GLU A 90 -22.97 9.20 -12.15
C GLU A 90 -23.72 9.53 -13.45
N TRP A 91 -23.26 10.59 -14.11
CA TRP A 91 -23.68 10.90 -15.47
C TRP A 91 -22.74 10.24 -16.46
N VAL A 92 -23.30 9.49 -17.40
CA VAL A 92 -22.56 8.85 -18.48
C VAL A 92 -22.68 9.70 -19.74
N PRO A 93 -21.62 10.44 -20.14
CA PRO A 93 -21.71 11.37 -21.27
C PRO A 93 -22.05 10.67 -22.60
N SER A 94 -21.59 9.43 -22.78
CA SER A 94 -21.77 8.68 -24.04
C SER A 94 -23.22 8.26 -24.29
N SER A 95 -24.00 8.02 -23.24
CA SER A 95 -25.42 7.67 -23.33
C SER A 95 -26.34 8.83 -22.92
N ALA A 96 -25.78 9.96 -22.52
CA ALA A 96 -26.50 11.10 -21.96
C ALA A 96 -27.54 10.66 -20.92
N SER A 97 -27.12 9.80 -19.99
CA SER A 97 -28.02 9.18 -19.03
C SER A 97 -27.36 9.01 -17.67
N GLN A 98 -28.21 8.93 -16.65
CA GLN A 98 -27.81 8.52 -15.30
C GLN A 98 -27.46 7.03 -15.26
N ALA A 99 -26.39 6.69 -14.55
CA ALA A 99 -26.05 5.32 -14.17
C ALA A 99 -25.82 5.25 -12.66
N THR A 100 -26.01 4.07 -12.06
CA THR A 100 -25.59 3.81 -10.68
C THR A 100 -24.06 3.80 -10.63
N SER A 101 -23.48 4.37 -9.57
CA SER A 101 -22.03 4.37 -9.44
C SER A 101 -21.43 2.96 -9.46
N PRO A 102 -20.31 2.76 -10.19
CA PRO A 102 -19.56 1.52 -10.18
C PRO A 102 -19.20 1.05 -8.77
N LEU A 103 -18.96 1.95 -7.81
CA LEU A 103 -18.55 1.59 -6.45
C LEU A 103 -19.62 0.83 -5.66
N ARG A 104 -20.87 0.83 -6.12
CA ARG A 104 -21.98 0.08 -5.50
C ARG A 104 -21.98 -1.41 -5.87
N PHE A 105 -21.46 -1.77 -7.03
CA PHE A 105 -21.58 -3.14 -7.57
C PHE A 105 -20.27 -3.68 -8.17
N SER A 106 -19.24 -2.85 -8.30
CA SER A 106 -17.93 -3.30 -8.73
C SER A 106 -17.30 -4.16 -7.65
N ARG A 107 -16.57 -5.19 -8.07
CA ARG A 107 -15.78 -5.97 -7.15
C ARG A 107 -14.72 -5.05 -6.53
N ARG A 108 -14.65 -5.01 -5.20
CA ARG A 108 -13.60 -4.27 -4.51
C ARG A 108 -12.22 -4.79 -4.92
N PRO A 109 -11.28 -3.91 -5.31
CA PRO A 109 -9.89 -4.30 -5.44
C PRO A 109 -9.39 -4.93 -4.15
N GLU A 110 -8.48 -5.89 -4.28
CA GLU A 110 -7.87 -6.53 -3.12
C GLU A 110 -7.13 -5.49 -2.28
N GLY A 111 -7.33 -5.54 -0.96
CA GLY A 111 -6.76 -4.56 -0.05
C GLY A 111 -7.60 -3.30 0.15
N ILE A 112 -8.73 -3.12 -0.55
CA ILE A 112 -9.65 -2.01 -0.31
C ILE A 112 -10.87 -2.47 0.49
N ASP A 113 -11.09 -1.82 1.63
CA ASP A 113 -12.22 -2.11 2.52
C ASP A 113 -13.51 -1.41 2.10
N GLY A 114 -13.38 -0.27 1.44
CA GLY A 114 -14.50 0.50 0.90
C GLY A 114 -14.06 1.86 0.41
N TRP A 115 -15.03 2.65 -0.02
CA TRP A 115 -14.87 4.04 -0.42
C TRP A 115 -15.86 4.93 0.30
N PHE A 116 -15.57 6.22 0.35
CA PHE A 116 -16.45 7.20 0.96
C PHE A 116 -16.38 8.55 0.25
N GLN A 117 -17.42 9.35 0.49
CA GLN A 117 -17.52 10.74 0.11
C GLN A 117 -18.32 11.52 1.16
N PHE A 118 -17.97 12.79 1.38
CA PHE A 118 -18.86 13.75 2.04
C PHE A 118 -18.60 15.19 1.54
N ASP A 119 -19.61 16.05 1.68
CA ASP A 119 -19.54 17.48 1.34
C ASP A 119 -18.91 18.25 2.49
N TYR A 120 -17.74 18.86 2.32
CA TYR A 120 -17.18 19.64 3.42
C TYR A 120 -17.87 21.00 3.58
N ALA A 121 -18.54 21.52 2.55
CA ALA A 121 -19.23 22.80 2.60
C ALA A 121 -20.43 22.78 3.56
N GLU A 122 -21.03 21.61 3.79
CA GLU A 122 -22.09 21.39 4.78
C GLU A 122 -21.56 21.30 6.23
N GLY A 123 -20.24 21.32 6.41
CA GLY A 123 -19.60 21.25 7.72
C GLY A 123 -19.64 19.85 8.33
N LEU A 124 -19.62 19.78 9.67
CA LEU A 124 -19.51 18.50 10.39
C LEU A 124 -20.78 17.65 10.36
N GLU A 125 -21.90 18.24 9.95
CA GLU A 125 -23.19 17.56 9.82
C GLU A 125 -23.38 16.94 8.43
N ALA A 126 -22.38 17.08 7.54
CA ALA A 126 -22.41 16.57 6.18
C ALA A 126 -22.72 15.08 6.12
N GLN A 127 -23.57 14.70 5.17
CA GLN A 127 -23.94 13.31 5.00
C GLN A 127 -22.77 12.50 4.40
N LEU A 128 -22.26 11.56 5.19
CA LEU A 128 -21.26 10.60 4.74
C LEU A 128 -21.90 9.50 3.87
N GLN A 129 -21.43 9.42 2.62
CA GLN A 129 -21.75 8.35 1.68
C GLN A 129 -20.68 7.26 1.74
N LEU A 130 -21.12 6.01 1.75
CA LEU A 130 -20.28 4.82 1.93
C LEU A 130 -20.53 3.81 0.83
N PHE A 131 -19.45 3.31 0.23
CA PHE A 131 -19.49 2.33 -0.85
C PHE A 131 -18.64 1.11 -0.49
N LEU A 132 -19.21 -0.08 -0.60
CA LEU A 132 -18.55 -1.33 -0.22
C LEU A 132 -18.42 -2.34 -1.38
N GLY A 133 -18.79 -1.95 -2.60
CA GLY A 133 -18.76 -2.83 -3.77
C GLY A 133 -19.64 -4.07 -3.65
N SER A 134 -19.41 -5.04 -4.54
CA SER A 134 -20.22 -6.27 -4.67
C SER A 134 -19.76 -7.48 -3.87
N ASN A 135 -18.70 -7.37 -3.08
CA ASN A 135 -18.34 -8.40 -2.11
C ASN A 135 -19.49 -8.60 -1.11
N PRO A 136 -19.66 -9.80 -0.50
CA PRO A 136 -20.73 -10.03 0.47
C PRO A 136 -20.72 -8.90 1.50
N ALA A 137 -21.87 -8.22 1.59
CA ALA A 137 -21.99 -7.03 2.42
C ALA A 137 -21.51 -7.39 3.83
N PRO A 138 -20.55 -6.64 4.41
CA PRO A 138 -20.18 -6.86 5.79
C PRO A 138 -21.45 -6.70 6.65
N PRO A 139 -21.51 -7.37 7.82
CA PRO A 139 -22.65 -7.26 8.71
C PRO A 139 -23.03 -5.79 8.94
N ALA A 140 -24.33 -5.48 9.04
CA ALA A 140 -24.78 -4.10 9.25
C ALA A 140 -24.10 -3.41 10.45
N SER A 141 -23.77 -4.17 11.50
CA SER A 141 -23.03 -3.67 12.66
C SER A 141 -21.58 -3.27 12.37
N THR A 142 -20.95 -3.84 11.33
CA THR A 142 -19.63 -3.45 10.85
C THR A 142 -19.71 -2.17 10.03
N LEU A 143 -20.73 -2.06 9.18
CA LEU A 143 -21.05 -0.86 8.41
C LEU A 143 -21.27 0.37 9.30
N GLU A 144 -22.10 0.22 10.34
CA GLU A 144 -22.34 1.29 11.32
C GLU A 144 -21.07 1.66 12.08
N ARG A 145 -20.18 0.70 12.36
CA ARG A 145 -18.88 0.97 12.97
C ARG A 145 -17.95 1.77 12.05
N TYR A 146 -17.87 1.41 10.76
CA TYR A 146 -17.11 2.21 9.79
C TYR A 146 -17.68 3.63 9.65
N ARG A 147 -19.01 3.77 9.63
CA ARG A 147 -19.70 5.07 9.58
C ARG A 147 -19.39 5.93 10.80
N ALA A 148 -19.64 5.41 12.00
CA ALA A 148 -19.41 6.12 13.26
C ALA A 148 -17.94 6.48 13.46
N TRP A 149 -17.03 5.56 13.09
CA TRP A 149 -15.60 5.81 13.13
C TRP A 149 -15.21 6.94 12.19
N LEU A 150 -15.66 6.95 10.93
CA LEU A 150 -15.37 8.04 10.00
C LEU A 150 -15.91 9.37 10.49
N GLN A 151 -17.16 9.41 10.94
CA GLN A 151 -17.76 10.65 11.42
C GLN A 151 -16.98 11.24 12.61
N THR A 152 -16.38 10.38 13.45
CA THR A 152 -15.58 10.84 14.59
C THR A 152 -14.16 11.22 14.17
N GLN A 153 -13.46 10.35 13.44
CA GLN A 153 -12.02 10.48 13.18
C GLN A 153 -11.70 11.23 11.89
N ALA A 154 -12.49 11.06 10.82
CA ALA A 154 -12.27 11.84 9.61
C ALA A 154 -12.48 13.32 9.92
N VAL A 155 -13.55 13.67 10.64
CA VAL A 155 -13.82 15.05 11.05
C VAL A 155 -12.64 15.68 11.81
N GLU A 156 -12.13 15.00 12.84
CA GLU A 156 -11.00 15.51 13.64
C GLU A 156 -9.73 15.70 12.79
N HIS A 157 -9.38 14.71 11.94
CA HIS A 157 -8.21 14.79 11.08
C HIS A 157 -8.36 15.81 9.95
N LEU A 158 -9.55 15.96 9.38
CA LEU A 158 -9.85 16.94 8.34
C LEU A 158 -9.80 18.37 8.88
N GLN A 159 -10.29 18.58 10.10
CA GLN A 159 -10.13 19.85 10.81
C GLN A 159 -8.64 20.18 11.03
N PHE A 160 -7.82 19.20 11.40
CA PHE A 160 -6.38 19.42 11.62
C PHE A 160 -5.62 19.71 10.33
N SER A 161 -5.89 18.97 9.25
CA SER A 161 -5.28 19.19 7.93
C SER A 161 -5.62 20.58 7.37
N TYR A 162 -6.83 21.06 7.63
CA TYR A 162 -7.27 22.39 7.23
C TYR A 162 -6.66 23.51 8.08
N ASN A 163 -6.62 23.35 9.41
CA ASN A 163 -6.06 24.35 10.32
C ASN A 163 -4.54 24.53 10.16
N SER A 164 -3.83 23.52 9.67
CA SER A 164 -2.37 23.54 9.52
C SER A 164 -1.86 24.08 8.17
N ARG A 165 -2.72 24.21 7.15
CA ARG A 165 -2.35 24.68 5.79
C ARG A 165 -2.95 26.05 5.40
N ASP A 166 -2.79 27.02 6.30
CA ASP A 166 -2.94 28.49 6.14
C ASP A 166 -4.28 29.18 6.46
N LEU A 167 -4.10 30.23 7.28
CA LEU A 167 -4.98 31.36 7.61
C LEU A 167 -5.28 32.29 6.40
N ILE A 168 -4.92 31.90 5.18
CA ILE A 168 -5.26 32.62 3.95
C ILE A 168 -6.57 32.02 3.45
N GLY A 169 -7.66 32.78 3.53
CA GLY A 169 -8.99 32.30 3.14
C GLY A 169 -8.96 31.67 1.74
N TRP A 170 -9.19 30.36 1.68
CA TRP A 170 -9.10 29.51 0.49
C TRP A 170 -9.89 30.05 -0.70
N ASP A 171 -10.98 30.75 -0.46
CA ASP A 171 -11.72 31.46 -1.50
C ASP A 171 -10.86 32.43 -2.30
N THR A 172 -9.85 33.03 -1.67
CA THR A 172 -8.90 33.95 -2.30
C THR A 172 -7.91 33.21 -3.19
N LEU A 173 -7.45 32.02 -2.75
CA LEU A 173 -6.53 31.17 -3.53
C LEU A 173 -7.24 30.53 -4.72
N LEU A 174 -8.45 30.02 -4.53
CA LEU A 174 -9.27 29.41 -5.59
C LEU A 174 -9.76 30.45 -6.61
N GLN A 175 -9.74 31.74 -6.28
CA GLN A 175 -9.99 32.84 -7.22
C GLN A 175 -8.80 33.16 -8.13
N SER A 176 -7.58 32.70 -7.81
CA SER A 176 -6.37 32.98 -8.60
C SER A 176 -6.19 31.95 -9.71
N ASP A 177 -6.33 32.36 -10.97
CA ASP A 177 -6.06 31.49 -12.14
C ASP A 177 -4.62 30.94 -12.13
N ALA A 178 -3.66 31.72 -11.64
CA ALA A 178 -2.26 31.29 -11.53
C ALA A 178 -2.05 30.09 -10.59
N TYR A 179 -2.92 29.91 -9.59
CA TYR A 179 -2.86 28.76 -8.69
C TYR A 179 -3.31 27.47 -9.40
N TRP A 180 -4.38 27.56 -10.20
CA TRP A 180 -4.88 26.43 -10.98
C TRP A 180 -3.90 26.00 -12.08
N ASP A 181 -3.28 26.97 -12.75
CA ASP A 181 -2.35 26.72 -13.87
C ASP A 181 -1.01 26.09 -13.43
N GLN A 182 -0.63 26.26 -12.16
CA GLN A 182 0.64 25.73 -11.62
C GLN A 182 0.47 24.40 -10.87
N SER A 183 -0.77 23.92 -10.68
CA SER A 183 -1.00 22.69 -9.95
C SER A 183 -0.73 21.46 -10.83
N SER A 184 0.16 20.59 -10.38
CA SER A 184 0.44 19.30 -11.02
C SER A 184 -0.74 18.31 -10.97
N SER A 185 -1.81 18.65 -10.26
CA SER A 185 -2.91 17.74 -9.95
C SER A 185 -4.26 18.22 -10.49
N LEU A 186 -4.20 18.94 -11.61
CA LEU A 186 -5.36 19.42 -12.34
C LEU A 186 -5.97 18.30 -13.20
N LEU A 187 -7.25 18.04 -12.99
CA LEU A 187 -8.10 17.20 -13.82
C LEU A 187 -8.99 18.07 -14.69
N THR A 188 -9.32 17.57 -15.87
CA THR A 188 -10.22 18.24 -16.83
C THR A 188 -11.42 17.36 -17.19
N PRO A 189 -12.28 16.99 -16.23
CA PRO A 189 -13.48 16.19 -16.50
C PRO A 189 -14.45 16.91 -17.44
N ASP A 190 -15.38 16.12 -17.99
CA ASP A 190 -16.58 16.64 -18.65
C ASP A 190 -17.38 17.52 -17.69
N LEU A 191 -17.77 18.70 -18.18
CA LEU A 191 -18.52 19.70 -17.41
C LEU A 191 -19.90 19.18 -17.03
N GLY A 192 -20.53 18.37 -17.89
CA GLY A 192 -21.81 17.71 -17.62
C GLY A 192 -21.71 16.72 -16.46
N SER A 193 -20.71 15.83 -16.49
CA SER A 193 -20.46 14.92 -15.36
C SER A 193 -20.15 15.65 -14.06
N THR A 194 -19.41 16.75 -14.12
CA THR A 194 -19.12 17.58 -12.94
C THR A 194 -20.37 18.27 -12.40
N ALA A 195 -21.19 18.84 -13.29
CA ALA A 195 -22.46 19.46 -12.92
C ALA A 195 -23.42 18.46 -12.27
N TYR A 196 -23.57 17.28 -12.87
CA TYR A 196 -24.40 16.21 -12.33
C TYR A 196 -23.90 15.72 -10.96
N PHE A 197 -22.59 15.53 -10.83
CA PHE A 197 -21.99 15.13 -9.57
C PHE A 197 -22.30 16.14 -8.46
N THR A 198 -22.04 17.43 -8.68
CA THR A 198 -22.32 18.46 -7.68
C THR A 198 -23.81 18.55 -7.36
N HIS A 199 -24.68 18.47 -8.38
CA HIS A 199 -26.14 18.43 -8.22
C HIS A 199 -26.58 17.35 -7.22
N ARG A 200 -26.17 16.11 -7.45
CA ARG A 200 -26.58 14.96 -6.63
C ARG A 200 -25.94 14.98 -5.27
N ALA A 201 -24.68 15.39 -5.20
CA ALA A 201 -23.91 15.34 -3.99
C ALA A 201 -24.38 16.40 -2.98
N SER A 202 -24.80 17.60 -3.42
CA SER A 202 -25.36 18.64 -2.54
C SER A 202 -26.87 18.51 -2.30
N GLY A 203 -27.47 17.35 -2.62
CA GLY A 203 -28.89 17.08 -2.33
C GLY A 203 -29.89 18.02 -3.04
N MET A 204 -29.50 18.60 -4.16
CA MET A 204 -30.34 19.58 -4.87
C MET A 204 -31.56 18.89 -5.50
N ASN A 205 -32.74 19.50 -5.33
CA ASN A 205 -33.97 19.06 -6.00
C ASN A 205 -34.15 19.86 -7.29
N CYS A 206 -33.53 19.39 -8.38
CA CYS A 206 -33.86 19.87 -9.73
C CYS A 206 -34.90 18.96 -10.35
N ASP A 207 -35.74 19.53 -11.22
CA ASP A 207 -36.52 18.72 -12.14
C ASP A 207 -35.57 17.89 -13.04
N PRO A 208 -35.79 16.57 -13.19
CA PRO A 208 -34.91 15.73 -13.99
C PRO A 208 -34.80 16.16 -15.45
N GLU A 209 -35.89 16.61 -16.08
CA GLU A 209 -35.89 17.01 -17.49
C GLU A 209 -35.10 18.32 -17.66
N GLU A 210 -35.27 19.28 -16.75
CA GLU A 210 -34.46 20.51 -16.74
C GLU A 210 -32.97 20.24 -16.55
N MET A 211 -32.63 19.30 -15.67
CA MET A 211 -31.25 18.88 -15.41
C MET A 211 -30.62 18.22 -16.64
N GLU A 212 -31.32 17.27 -17.28
CA GLU A 212 -30.83 16.60 -18.48
C GLU A 212 -30.64 17.58 -19.63
N ALA A 213 -31.61 18.48 -19.85
CA ALA A 213 -31.51 19.52 -20.88
C ALA A 213 -30.33 20.48 -20.60
N PHE A 214 -30.13 20.86 -19.33
CA PHE A 214 -29.00 21.70 -18.93
C PHE A 214 -27.66 21.00 -19.19
N ILE A 215 -27.50 19.76 -18.74
CA ILE A 215 -26.27 18.98 -18.93
C ILE A 215 -25.99 18.76 -20.41
N ALA A 216 -27.00 18.42 -21.20
CA ALA A 216 -26.87 18.31 -22.66
C ALA A 216 -26.42 19.63 -23.30
N GLY A 217 -26.90 20.77 -22.77
CA GLY A 217 -26.53 22.11 -23.21
C GLY A 217 -25.09 22.53 -22.88
N LEU A 218 -24.45 21.89 -21.89
CA LEU A 218 -23.04 22.14 -21.55
C LEU A 218 -22.07 21.60 -22.62
N GLY A 219 -22.52 20.63 -23.43
CA GLY A 219 -21.72 19.99 -24.48
C GLY A 219 -20.46 19.33 -23.95
N GLY A 220 -19.49 19.04 -24.84
CA GLY A 220 -18.19 18.46 -24.48
C GLY A 220 -17.21 19.44 -23.84
N SER A 221 -17.71 20.43 -23.09
CA SER A 221 -16.89 21.38 -22.36
C SER A 221 -16.19 20.68 -21.20
N THR A 222 -14.96 21.08 -20.88
CA THR A 222 -14.23 20.55 -19.73
C THR A 222 -14.18 21.54 -18.58
N HIS A 223 -14.07 21.05 -17.34
CA HIS A 223 -13.93 21.89 -16.16
C HIS A 223 -12.61 21.68 -15.44
N GLN A 224 -12.09 22.70 -14.75
CA GLN A 224 -10.87 22.56 -13.95
C GLN A 224 -11.22 22.01 -12.55
N VAL A 225 -10.68 20.84 -12.23
CA VAL A 225 -10.82 20.20 -10.92
C VAL A 225 -9.43 19.96 -10.35
N LEU A 226 -9.19 20.43 -9.13
CA LEU A 226 -7.95 20.21 -8.41
C LEU A 226 -8.16 19.01 -7.50
N GLN A 227 -7.25 18.06 -7.57
CA GLN A 227 -7.26 16.88 -6.72
C GLN A 227 -5.95 16.77 -5.95
N THR A 228 -5.98 16.59 -4.64
CA THR A 228 -4.79 16.17 -3.90
C THR A 228 -5.06 14.89 -3.14
N THR A 229 -4.04 14.04 -2.99
CA THR A 229 -4.18 12.77 -2.27
C THR A 229 -3.22 12.76 -1.08
N SER A 230 -3.73 12.39 0.08
CA SER A 230 -2.94 12.19 1.29
C SER A 230 -3.24 10.81 1.88
N LEU A 231 -2.25 10.22 2.52
CA LEU A 231 -2.37 8.90 3.14
C LEU A 231 -2.18 9.05 4.64
N HIS A 232 -3.16 8.57 5.39
CA HIS A 232 -3.21 8.70 6.84
C HIS A 232 -3.25 7.33 7.45
N LEU A 233 -2.33 7.06 8.35
CA LEU A 233 -2.33 5.81 9.07
C LEU A 233 -3.06 6.01 10.40
N ILE A 234 -4.16 5.28 10.58
CA ILE A 234 -5.06 5.43 11.73
C ILE A 234 -5.38 4.09 12.40
N PRO A 235 -5.84 4.09 13.66
CA PRO A 235 -6.43 2.91 14.28
C PRO A 235 -7.75 2.56 13.58
N GLY A 236 -7.84 1.35 13.04
CA GLY A 236 -9.05 0.84 12.41
C GLY A 236 -10.13 0.42 13.42
N PRO A 237 -11.36 0.15 12.95
CA PRO A 237 -12.53 -0.13 13.80
C PRO A 237 -12.42 -1.41 14.63
N PHE A 238 -11.44 -2.26 14.34
CA PHE A 238 -11.19 -3.53 15.04
C PHE A 238 -9.87 -3.52 15.84
N GLY A 239 -9.25 -2.35 16.03
CA GLY A 239 -7.93 -2.24 16.66
C GLY A 239 -6.77 -2.64 15.73
N HIS A 240 -7.08 -3.11 14.53
CA HIS A 240 -6.12 -3.29 13.46
C HIS A 240 -5.77 -1.92 12.86
N PRO A 241 -4.52 -1.68 12.47
CA PRO A 241 -4.16 -0.46 11.77
C PRO A 241 -4.91 -0.39 10.43
N THR A 242 -5.24 0.81 9.97
CA THR A 242 -5.88 1.03 8.68
C THR A 242 -5.24 2.25 8.04
N ILE A 243 -5.08 2.22 6.72
CA ILE A 243 -4.68 3.44 6.00
C ILE A 243 -5.94 4.04 5.39
N LEU A 244 -6.14 5.32 5.65
CA LEU A 244 -7.12 6.15 4.97
C LEU A 244 -6.42 6.93 3.87
N ALA A 245 -6.80 6.66 2.62
CA ALA A 245 -6.41 7.47 1.48
C ALA A 245 -7.46 8.54 1.26
N LEU A 246 -7.10 9.80 1.56
CA LEU A 246 -7.96 10.96 1.39
C LEU A 246 -7.67 11.65 0.07
N ARG A 247 -8.72 12.02 -0.65
CA ARG A 247 -8.72 12.85 -1.85
C ARG A 247 -9.46 14.14 -1.53
N ASP A 248 -8.73 15.25 -1.56
CA ASP A 248 -9.31 16.60 -1.51
C ASP A 248 -9.61 17.02 -2.96
N ILE A 249 -10.90 17.14 -3.28
CA ILE A 249 -11.41 17.49 -4.59
C ILE A 249 -12.00 18.90 -4.53
N ARG A 250 -11.43 19.79 -5.33
CA ARG A 250 -11.85 21.18 -5.42
C ARG A 250 -12.27 21.49 -6.83
N ILE A 251 -13.52 21.90 -6.98
CA ILE A 251 -14.09 22.24 -8.28
C ILE A 251 -14.16 23.75 -8.33
N LYS A 252 -13.48 24.34 -9.32
CA LYS A 252 -13.53 25.78 -9.57
C LYS A 252 -14.99 26.17 -9.83
N ARG A 253 -15.44 27.34 -9.36
CA ARG A 253 -16.78 27.81 -9.75
C ARG A 253 -16.93 27.89 -11.28
N MET A 254 -18.13 27.61 -11.79
CA MET A 254 -18.40 27.76 -13.22
C MET A 254 -18.35 29.24 -13.65
N PRO A 255 -17.93 29.53 -14.90
CA PRO A 255 -18.00 30.89 -15.45
C PRO A 255 -19.43 31.41 -15.50
N ARG A 256 -19.67 32.64 -15.03
CA ARG A 256 -21.00 33.29 -15.09
C ARG A 256 -21.56 33.47 -16.49
N THR A 257 -20.76 33.27 -17.54
CA THR A 257 -21.24 33.22 -18.93
C THR A 257 -22.27 32.13 -19.15
N PHE A 258 -22.21 31.03 -18.40
CA PHE A 258 -23.22 29.98 -18.42
C PHE A 258 -24.50 30.34 -17.68
N ALA A 259 -24.47 31.33 -16.77
CA ALA A 259 -25.56 31.64 -15.81
C ALA A 259 -26.88 32.12 -16.43
N ARG A 260 -26.92 32.48 -17.71
CA ARG A 260 -28.12 33.08 -18.33
C ARG A 260 -29.23 32.09 -18.67
N SER A 261 -28.94 30.78 -18.65
CA SER A 261 -29.88 29.72 -19.03
C SER A 261 -29.97 28.60 -17.98
N ILE A 262 -29.61 28.90 -16.72
CA ILE A 262 -29.44 27.87 -15.70
C ILE A 262 -30.68 27.79 -14.80
N PRO A 263 -31.22 26.59 -14.57
CA PRO A 263 -32.24 26.37 -13.54
C PRO A 263 -31.76 26.88 -12.18
N THR A 264 -32.61 27.57 -11.41
CA THR A 264 -32.24 28.11 -10.09
C THR A 264 -31.67 27.04 -9.15
N CYS A 265 -32.13 25.80 -9.30
CA CYS A 265 -31.65 24.65 -8.54
C CYS A 265 -30.18 24.30 -8.81
N MET A 266 -29.53 24.85 -9.84
CA MET A 266 -28.11 24.64 -10.19
C MET A 266 -27.21 25.81 -9.77
N GLU A 267 -27.73 26.78 -9.02
CA GLU A 267 -26.95 27.92 -8.51
C GLU A 267 -25.66 27.51 -7.74
N PRO A 268 -25.62 26.40 -6.96
CA PRO A 268 -24.39 25.96 -6.31
C PRO A 268 -23.22 25.65 -7.25
N LEU A 269 -23.44 25.38 -8.54
CA LEU A 269 -22.35 25.20 -9.51
C LEU A 269 -21.50 26.48 -9.70
N PHE A 270 -22.01 27.63 -9.26
CA PHE A 270 -21.33 28.92 -9.31
C PHE A 270 -20.60 29.31 -8.03
N SER A 271 -20.67 28.49 -6.99
CA SER A 271 -19.76 28.57 -5.85
C SER A 271 -18.56 27.65 -6.05
N ASN A 272 -17.49 27.91 -5.31
CA ASN A 272 -16.43 26.92 -5.18
C ASN A 272 -17.01 25.70 -4.46
N GLN A 273 -16.66 24.51 -4.93
CA GLN A 273 -17.11 23.27 -4.32
C GLN A 273 -15.92 22.54 -3.74
N HIS A 274 -16.10 21.96 -2.55
CA HIS A 274 -15.05 21.26 -1.83
C HIS A 274 -15.56 19.92 -1.32
N TRP A 275 -15.07 18.86 -1.94
CA TRP A 275 -15.44 17.50 -1.63
C TRP A 275 -14.25 16.76 -1.07
N ILE A 276 -14.51 15.90 -0.10
CA ILE A 276 -13.53 14.95 0.37
C ILE A 276 -14.02 13.55 0.04
N GLN A 277 -13.15 12.82 -0.63
CA GLN A 277 -13.40 11.46 -1.07
C GLN A 277 -12.25 10.58 -0.61
N GLY A 278 -12.42 9.27 -0.69
CA GLY A 278 -11.32 8.40 -0.34
C GLY A 278 -11.70 6.94 -0.22
N PHE A 279 -10.72 6.17 0.22
CA PHE A 279 -10.88 4.75 0.46
C PHE A 279 -10.02 4.29 1.63
N TRP A 280 -10.36 3.13 2.17
CA TRP A 280 -9.55 2.48 3.19
C TRP A 280 -8.76 1.35 2.58
N LEU A 281 -7.50 1.27 2.98
CA LEU A 281 -6.72 0.06 2.81
C LEU A 281 -6.85 -0.82 4.03
N ASP A 282 -7.24 -2.07 3.79
CA ASP A 282 -7.23 -3.15 4.77
C ASP A 282 -5.80 -3.32 5.30
N GLY A 283 -5.62 -3.07 6.59
CA GLY A 283 -4.33 -3.20 7.24
C GLY A 283 -3.85 -4.64 7.39
N ASP A 284 -4.76 -5.60 7.52
CA ASP A 284 -4.39 -7.03 7.59
C ASP A 284 -3.92 -7.50 6.22
N TRP A 285 -4.61 -7.07 5.16
CA TRP A 285 -4.09 -7.26 3.81
C TRP A 285 -2.72 -6.61 3.64
N LEU A 286 -2.55 -5.34 4.01
CA LEU A 286 -1.30 -4.61 3.82
C LEU A 286 -0.12 -5.22 4.59
N LEU A 287 -0.35 -5.65 5.83
CA LEU A 287 0.69 -6.06 6.77
C LEU A 287 0.85 -7.57 6.91
N GLU A 288 -0.03 -8.37 6.34
CA GLU A 288 0.07 -9.82 6.41
C GLU A 288 -0.25 -10.48 5.08
N GLY A 289 -1.45 -10.24 4.54
CA GLY A 289 -1.95 -10.91 3.34
C GLY A 289 -1.07 -10.69 2.10
N MET A 290 -0.92 -9.42 1.71
CA MET A 290 -0.13 -9.02 0.54
C MET A 290 1.34 -9.40 0.68
N PRO A 291 2.04 -9.12 1.81
CA PRO A 291 3.44 -9.48 1.93
C PRO A 291 3.68 -10.98 1.91
N ARG A 292 2.76 -11.80 2.46
CA ARG A 292 2.82 -13.26 2.33
C ARG A 292 2.68 -13.71 0.88
N GLN A 293 1.74 -13.15 0.13
CA GLN A 293 1.56 -13.46 -1.29
C GLN A 293 2.79 -13.07 -2.12
N VAL A 294 3.37 -11.88 -1.88
CA VAL A 294 4.60 -11.46 -2.53
C VAL A 294 5.76 -12.37 -2.11
N GLY A 295 5.84 -12.70 -0.82
CA GLY A 295 6.83 -13.61 -0.25
C GLY A 295 6.85 -14.96 -0.95
N ASN A 296 5.68 -15.57 -1.17
CA ASN A 296 5.53 -16.83 -1.90
C ASN A 296 6.03 -16.76 -3.36
N THR A 297 6.22 -15.56 -3.90
CA THR A 297 6.69 -15.35 -5.28
C THR A 297 8.20 -15.04 -5.34
N VAL A 298 8.73 -14.33 -4.35
CA VAL A 298 10.10 -13.75 -4.41
C VAL A 298 11.11 -14.41 -3.46
N LEU A 299 10.63 -15.13 -2.45
CA LEU A 299 11.45 -15.83 -1.47
C LEU A 299 11.69 -17.27 -1.93
N SER A 300 12.84 -17.83 -1.56
CA SER A 300 13.12 -19.24 -1.78
C SER A 300 12.50 -20.11 -0.68
N ASP A 301 12.41 -21.43 -0.91
CA ASP A 301 11.84 -22.39 0.05
C ASP A 301 12.55 -22.41 1.42
N ARG A 302 13.80 -21.92 1.48
CA ARG A 302 14.60 -21.83 2.71
C ARG A 302 14.38 -20.52 3.47
N GLN A 303 13.69 -19.56 2.87
CA GLN A 303 13.47 -18.22 3.41
C GLN A 303 12.07 -18.13 4.00
N LEU A 304 12.00 -17.72 5.25
CA LEU A 304 10.75 -17.53 5.98
C LEU A 304 10.47 -16.05 6.17
N LEU A 305 9.19 -15.67 6.06
CA LEU A 305 8.71 -14.32 6.30
C LEU A 305 8.02 -14.24 7.67
N PHE A 306 8.45 -13.29 8.49
CA PHE A 306 7.86 -12.99 9.78
C PHE A 306 7.28 -11.57 9.79
N SER A 307 6.03 -11.44 10.21
CA SER A 307 5.31 -10.17 10.38
C SER A 307 5.37 -9.68 11.84
N GLY A 308 5.58 -8.37 12.03
CA GLY A 308 5.39 -7.69 13.31
C GLY A 308 6.22 -8.27 14.47
N GLN A 309 5.52 -8.78 15.50
CA GLN A 309 6.12 -9.34 16.72
C GLN A 309 6.49 -10.82 16.62
N ASN A 310 6.10 -11.51 15.54
CA ASN A 310 6.46 -12.91 15.36
C ASN A 310 8.00 -13.00 15.26
N GLN A 311 8.60 -13.72 16.21
CA GLN A 311 10.03 -13.97 16.22
C GLN A 311 10.32 -15.40 15.79
N PRO A 312 11.42 -15.62 15.06
CA PRO A 312 11.91 -16.96 14.82
C PRO A 312 12.25 -17.64 16.15
N ASP A 313 12.20 -18.98 16.16
CA ASP A 313 12.50 -19.81 17.33
C ASP A 313 13.88 -19.44 17.92
N PRO A 314 13.96 -19.01 19.20
CA PRO A 314 15.22 -18.60 19.82
C PRO A 314 16.22 -19.74 19.97
N ASP A 315 15.77 -21.00 19.93
CA ASP A 315 16.64 -22.17 20.06
C ASP A 315 17.38 -22.51 18.75
N GLN A 316 17.00 -21.86 17.64
CA GLN A 316 17.62 -22.03 16.34
C GLN A 316 18.52 -20.84 15.99
N SER A 317 19.55 -21.09 15.18
CA SER A 317 20.43 -20.03 14.68
C SER A 317 19.83 -19.45 13.40
N TRP A 318 19.56 -18.14 13.38
CA TRP A 318 18.94 -17.47 12.24
C TRP A 318 19.81 -16.36 11.68
N SER A 319 19.88 -16.28 10.35
CA SER A 319 20.27 -15.04 9.66
C SER A 319 19.00 -14.30 9.25
N GLN A 320 18.89 -13.01 9.60
CA GLN A 320 17.69 -12.21 9.36
C GLN A 320 18.02 -10.85 8.75
N ALA A 321 17.12 -10.35 7.91
CA ALA A 321 17.13 -8.99 7.40
C ALA A 321 15.75 -8.36 7.54
N GLN A 322 15.72 -7.06 7.86
CA GLN A 322 14.47 -6.30 8.02
C GLN A 322 14.03 -5.70 6.69
N VAL A 323 12.72 -5.57 6.53
CA VAL A 323 12.06 -4.88 5.41
C VAL A 323 11.07 -3.89 5.99
N GLU A 324 11.14 -2.64 5.55
CA GLU A 324 10.13 -1.64 5.86
C GLU A 324 9.19 -1.49 4.66
N LEU A 325 7.99 -2.07 4.74
CA LEU A 325 7.04 -2.09 3.61
C LEU A 325 6.54 -0.70 3.21
N LEU A 326 6.53 0.21 4.18
CA LEU A 326 5.96 1.55 4.08
C LEU A 326 7.05 2.63 4.03
N GLU A 327 8.30 2.21 3.83
CA GLU A 327 9.40 3.12 3.56
C GLU A 327 9.21 3.72 2.15
N ASN A 328 9.32 5.05 2.05
CA ASN A 328 9.11 5.83 0.82
C ASN A 328 7.67 5.81 0.28
N VAL A 329 6.71 5.51 1.14
CA VAL A 329 5.31 5.85 0.89
C VAL A 329 5.00 7.07 1.74
N ASP A 330 4.58 8.16 1.10
CA ASP A 330 4.36 9.46 1.74
C ASP A 330 3.09 9.41 2.60
N PHE A 331 3.23 8.90 3.83
CA PHE A 331 2.20 8.93 4.87
C PHE A 331 2.36 10.18 5.72
N GLU A 332 1.26 10.87 6.00
CA GLU A 332 1.17 11.78 7.13
C GLU A 332 1.13 10.89 8.40
N ARG A 333 2.29 10.73 9.05
CA ARG A 333 2.50 9.80 10.17
C ARG A 333 2.19 10.47 11.50
N ASP A 334 0.93 10.39 11.94
CA ASP A 334 0.55 11.01 13.22
C ASP A 334 0.42 10.04 14.40
N VAL A 335 0.26 8.72 14.17
CA VAL A 335 -0.26 7.84 15.26
C VAL A 335 0.57 6.58 15.58
N PHE A 336 1.36 6.03 14.66
CA PHE A 336 1.99 4.70 14.88
C PHE A 336 3.46 4.77 15.25
N GLY A 337 3.84 3.91 16.21
CA GLY A 337 5.19 3.83 16.76
C GLY A 337 6.26 3.36 15.77
N PRO A 338 7.55 3.52 16.14
CA PRO A 338 8.69 3.12 15.31
C PRO A 338 8.70 1.60 15.14
N GLY A 339 8.23 1.11 13.98
CA GLY A 339 8.13 -0.32 13.70
C GLY A 339 6.91 -0.75 12.89
N PHE A 340 5.97 0.17 12.67
CA PHE A 340 4.84 -0.09 11.81
C PHE A 340 5.27 -0.45 10.38
N GLY A 341 4.71 -1.52 9.80
CA GLY A 341 5.10 -2.01 8.48
C GLY A 341 6.47 -2.71 8.42
N ARG A 342 7.11 -3.00 9.56
CA ARG A 342 8.35 -3.79 9.59
C ARG A 342 8.07 -5.29 9.46
N MET A 343 8.83 -5.91 8.59
CA MET A 343 8.88 -7.36 8.40
C MET A 343 10.31 -7.87 8.51
N ARG A 344 10.45 -9.18 8.68
CA ARG A 344 11.75 -9.86 8.69
C ARG A 344 11.72 -11.04 7.75
N VAL A 345 12.73 -11.11 6.89
CA VAL A 345 13.05 -12.33 6.16
C VAL A 345 14.15 -13.03 6.96
N ALA A 346 14.00 -14.32 7.21
CA ALA A 346 15.02 -15.10 7.90
C ALA A 346 15.28 -16.45 7.24
N VAL A 347 16.50 -16.95 7.43
CA VAL A 347 16.97 -18.28 6.99
C VAL A 347 17.58 -18.98 8.21
N ASN A 348 17.18 -20.22 8.44
CA ASN A 348 17.79 -21.06 9.47
C ASN A 348 19.19 -21.47 9.01
N ILE A 349 20.20 -21.18 9.83
CA ILE A 349 21.62 -21.53 9.60
C ILE A 349 22.09 -22.71 10.48
N GLY A 350 21.20 -23.23 11.33
CA GLY A 350 21.43 -24.37 12.21
C GLY A 350 20.80 -25.65 11.68
N GLU A 351 21.43 -26.25 10.67
CA GLU A 351 21.42 -27.69 10.40
C GLU A 351 22.82 -28.15 9.98
#